data_AF-A0A3P9MCY4-F1
#
_entry.id   AF-A0A3P9MCY4-F1
#
_cell.length_a   1.000
_cell.length_b   1.000
_cell.length_c   1.000
_cell.angle_alpha   90.00
_cell.angle_beta   90.00
_cell.angle_gamma   90.00
#
_symmetry.space_group_name_H-M   'P 1'
#
loop_
_entity.id
_entity.type
_entity.pdbx_description
1 polymer ?
#
loop_
_entity_poly.entity_id
_entity_poly.type
_entity_poly.pdbx_seq_one_letter_code
_entity_poly.pdbx_strand_id
1 'polypeptide(L)'
;MLSIVFLPLPLVFCRPLIHGTGHSPFGSSVRGYLVAAPSVFRAGVEESVSVTLFNPKAETRVHAQLSVKGQTVAHSHSFVFDKGTIKLKVPSGLRGQAHLKVWGNRHLTEGGYIFHNFTTVTVESKGTAVFIQTDKPIYKPKHKVLINVYTVTPDLRPGNEKDPRGSRMIQWKNLKPVCCGLVNMSFPLSDQPVFGEWLVFVEVHGHTYNKSFQVQKYVMPKFELVVDPPRYIRDLNLCELASVTAKYTFGKPVTGKLTVNMTVNGVGYYRHEMGHPIIKIRGSANFSLCVKEMMPVDVADHFRGTVSIWATVTSVDGSRQTTFDDSTPVHKQLIDIKYSKETRKQFKPGLPYKGKVDVTYPDGSPADGVKVRIKAELSPRDDIYTSELVSKDGQVSFEIPSIPTAAQYVWLEVFKELAEFDVSDMFGGPKDDAHFWWPGLSSRRRRRSSVFPWHWDFTKDARFAFTVRMRNGAGGDDRYGEPEPPAEWRNVHR
;
A
#
# COMPACT_ATOMS: atom_id res chain seq x y z
N MET A 1 2.03 10.61 0.01
CA MET A 1 1.32 9.71 -0.92
C MET A 1 2.38 9.06 -1.82
N LEU A 2 2.88 7.88 -1.45
CA LEU A 2 3.85 7.14 -2.27
C LEU A 2 3.08 6.53 -3.45
N SER A 3 3.33 7.02 -4.67
CA SER A 3 2.92 6.31 -5.88
C SER A 3 3.76 5.04 -5.98
N ILE A 4 3.13 3.91 -5.68
CA ILE A 4 3.67 2.58 -5.97
C ILE A 4 3.72 2.46 -7.50
N VAL A 5 4.93 2.53 -8.06
CA VAL A 5 5.20 2.17 -9.45
C VAL A 5 4.93 0.67 -9.57
N PHE A 6 3.79 0.30 -10.13
CA PHE A 6 3.61 -1.06 -10.62
C PHE A 6 4.58 -1.24 -11.79
N LEU A 7 5.62 -2.06 -11.59
CA LEU A 7 6.35 -2.66 -12.69
C LEU A 7 5.33 -3.49 -13.49
N PRO A 8 5.05 -3.16 -14.76
CA PRO A 8 4.22 -4.02 -15.58
C PRO A 8 4.95 -5.35 -15.74
N LEU A 9 4.30 -6.44 -15.34
CA LEU A 9 4.78 -7.79 -15.64
C LEU A 9 5.05 -7.89 -17.15
N PRO A 10 6.22 -8.39 -17.58
CA PRO A 10 6.47 -8.61 -18.99
C PRO A 10 5.46 -9.64 -19.52
N LEU A 11 4.86 -9.37 -20.68
CA LEU A 11 4.12 -10.39 -21.42
C LEU A 11 5.15 -11.37 -21.98
N VAL A 12 5.08 -12.63 -21.55
CA VAL A 12 5.98 -13.71 -21.96
C VAL A 12 5.25 -14.58 -22.98
N PHE A 13 5.68 -14.55 -24.25
CA PHE A 13 5.23 -15.52 -25.24
C PHE A 13 6.13 -16.75 -25.23
N CYS A 14 5.59 -17.90 -24.84
CA CYS A 14 6.27 -19.18 -24.97
C CYS A 14 5.38 -20.12 -25.82
N ARG A 15 5.87 -20.57 -26.96
CA ARG A 15 5.23 -21.68 -27.70
C ARG A 15 6.31 -22.61 -28.26
N PRO A 16 6.43 -23.84 -27.74
CA PRO A 16 7.24 -24.85 -28.41
C PRO A 16 6.53 -25.28 -29.70
N LEU A 17 7.25 -25.27 -30.82
CA LEU A 17 6.80 -25.91 -32.05
C LEU A 17 7.01 -27.42 -31.89
N ILE A 18 5.97 -28.14 -31.46
CA ILE A 18 5.96 -29.60 -31.45
C ILE A 18 5.50 -30.06 -32.84
N HIS A 19 6.42 -30.59 -33.65
CA HIS A 19 6.05 -31.48 -34.74
C HIS A 19 5.95 -32.89 -34.17
N GLY A 20 4.74 -33.45 -34.19
CA GLY A 20 4.51 -34.85 -33.82
C GLY A 20 5.03 -35.78 -34.90
N THR A 21 5.94 -36.68 -34.54
CA THR A 21 5.81 -38.15 -34.60
C THR A 21 7.19 -38.78 -34.34
N GLY A 22 7.23 -39.81 -33.50
CA GLY A 22 8.41 -40.67 -33.33
C GLY A 22 9.21 -40.42 -32.06
N HIS A 23 9.11 -41.35 -31.10
CA HIS A 23 10.04 -41.48 -29.98
C HIS A 23 11.49 -41.52 -30.49
N SER A 24 12.33 -40.58 -30.03
CA SER A 24 13.79 -40.68 -30.10
C SER A 24 14.39 -40.34 -28.73
N PRO A 25 15.23 -41.20 -28.14
CA PRO A 25 15.82 -40.97 -26.83
C PRO A 25 17.17 -40.27 -26.97
N PHE A 26 17.18 -39.03 -27.44
CA PHE A 26 18.32 -38.11 -27.32
C PHE A 26 17.75 -36.70 -27.22
N GLY A 27 18.23 -35.91 -26.26
CA GLY A 27 17.75 -34.54 -26.02
C GLY A 27 17.81 -33.70 -27.29
N SER A 28 16.70 -33.61 -27.99
CA SER A 28 16.58 -32.71 -29.14
C SER A 28 16.66 -31.30 -28.58
N SER A 29 17.68 -30.56 -29.03
CA SER A 29 17.82 -29.13 -28.81
C SER A 29 16.58 -28.45 -29.41
N VAL A 30 15.57 -28.22 -28.57
CA VAL A 30 14.29 -27.66 -29.01
C VAL A 30 14.56 -26.26 -29.55
N ARG A 31 14.21 -26.05 -30.81
CA ARG A 31 14.18 -24.73 -31.42
C ARG A 31 12.95 -23.99 -30.90
N GLY A 32 13.12 -22.74 -30.52
CA GLY A 32 12.05 -21.92 -30.00
C GLY A 32 12.43 -20.46 -29.98
N TYR A 33 11.45 -19.61 -29.70
CA TYR A 33 11.67 -18.19 -29.50
C TYR A 33 10.85 -17.71 -28.30
N LEU A 34 11.35 -16.65 -27.67
CA LEU A 34 10.68 -15.90 -26.63
C LEU A 34 10.69 -14.43 -27.02
N VAL A 35 9.52 -13.81 -27.07
CA VAL A 35 9.37 -12.36 -27.20
C VAL A 35 8.79 -11.83 -25.89
N ALA A 36 9.45 -10.83 -25.33
CA ALA A 36 9.03 -10.13 -24.13
C ALA A 36 8.91 -8.63 -24.41
N ALA A 37 7.77 -8.05 -24.03
CA ALA A 37 7.50 -6.63 -24.16
C ALA A 37 6.71 -6.12 -22.94
N PRO A 38 6.79 -4.81 -22.62
CA PRO A 38 5.88 -4.19 -21.67
C PRO A 38 4.42 -4.42 -22.08
N SER A 39 3.54 -4.72 -21.12
CA SER A 39 2.10 -4.80 -21.36
C SER A 39 1.46 -3.43 -21.61
N VAL A 40 2.14 -2.36 -21.19
CA VAL A 40 1.75 -0.96 -21.35
C VAL A 40 2.84 -0.21 -22.09
N PHE A 41 2.49 0.39 -23.23
CA PHE A 41 3.37 1.25 -24.03
C PHE A 41 2.98 2.70 -23.79
N ARG A 42 3.95 3.62 -23.80
CA ARG A 42 3.68 5.05 -23.60
C ARG A 42 3.80 5.82 -24.91
N ALA A 43 2.80 6.65 -25.19
CA ALA A 43 2.82 7.52 -26.38
C ALA A 43 3.99 8.52 -26.30
N GLY A 44 4.72 8.69 -27.40
CA GLY A 44 5.90 9.57 -27.47
C GLY A 44 7.19 8.96 -26.93
N VAL A 45 7.16 7.72 -26.44
CA VAL A 45 8.32 7.03 -25.85
C VAL A 45 8.83 5.95 -26.81
N GLU A 46 10.14 5.68 -26.75
CA GLU A 46 10.76 4.56 -27.45
C GLU A 46 10.68 3.30 -26.57
N GLU A 47 9.83 2.35 -26.97
CA GLU A 47 9.59 1.12 -26.23
C GLU A 47 10.51 0.00 -26.71
N SER A 48 10.94 -0.87 -25.79
CA SER A 48 11.85 -1.97 -26.10
C SER A 48 11.14 -3.31 -26.11
N VAL A 49 11.32 -4.08 -27.19
CA VAL A 49 10.84 -5.45 -27.35
C VAL A 49 12.04 -6.39 -27.35
N SER A 50 12.14 -7.25 -26.35
CA SER A 50 13.24 -8.22 -26.21
C SER A 50 12.89 -9.52 -26.93
N VAL A 51 13.86 -10.06 -27.66
CA VAL A 51 13.73 -11.30 -28.42
C VAL A 51 14.85 -12.23 -28.01
N THR A 52 14.51 -13.49 -27.75
CA THR A 52 15.45 -14.58 -27.49
C THR A 52 15.13 -15.74 -28.41
N LEU A 53 16.12 -16.22 -29.15
CA LEU A 53 16.03 -17.35 -30.06
C LEU A 53 16.83 -18.50 -29.46
N PHE A 54 16.17 -19.61 -29.14
CA PHE A 54 16.83 -20.75 -28.52
C PHE A 54 17.47 -21.64 -29.57
N ASN A 55 18.77 -21.91 -29.49
CA ASN A 55 19.49 -22.74 -30.47
C ASN A 55 19.45 -22.20 -31.93
N PRO A 56 19.83 -20.94 -32.16
CA PRO A 56 19.88 -20.34 -33.50
C PRO A 56 21.01 -20.96 -34.33
N LYS A 57 20.75 -21.19 -35.61
CA LYS A 57 21.77 -21.63 -36.59
C LYS A 57 22.25 -20.51 -37.51
N ALA A 58 21.47 -19.44 -37.59
CA ALA A 58 21.74 -18.28 -38.41
C ALA A 58 21.05 -17.07 -37.78
N GLU A 59 21.57 -15.89 -38.10
CA GLU A 59 20.96 -14.63 -37.68
C GLU A 59 19.59 -14.45 -38.33
N THR A 60 18.62 -13.97 -37.56
CA THR A 60 17.23 -13.80 -38.00
C THR A 60 16.89 -12.32 -38.03
N ARG A 61 16.28 -11.86 -39.13
CA ARG A 61 15.73 -10.51 -39.21
C ARG A 61 14.35 -10.50 -38.56
N VAL A 62 14.25 -9.85 -37.40
CA VAL A 62 13.02 -9.77 -36.63
C VAL A 62 12.39 -8.39 -36.76
N HIS A 63 11.10 -8.38 -37.05
CA HIS A 63 10.28 -7.19 -37.23
C HIS A 63 9.29 -7.06 -36.07
N ALA A 64 9.05 -5.82 -35.63
CA ALA A 64 8.01 -5.48 -34.68
C ALA A 64 7.13 -4.34 -35.25
N GLN A 65 5.82 -4.49 -35.15
CA GLN A 65 4.83 -3.55 -35.68
C GLN A 65 3.75 -3.29 -34.64
N LEU A 66 3.51 -2.01 -34.34
CA LEU A 66 2.39 -1.58 -33.53
C LEU A 66 1.26 -1.10 -34.45
N SER A 67 0.06 -1.59 -34.20
CA SER A 67 -1.14 -1.19 -34.94
C SER A 67 -2.28 -0.79 -34.01
N VAL A 68 -2.95 0.32 -34.32
CA VAL A 68 -4.09 0.86 -33.57
C VAL A 68 -5.28 0.89 -34.52
N LYS A 69 -6.41 0.27 -34.13
CA LYS A 69 -7.61 0.16 -34.99
C LYS A 69 -7.32 -0.38 -36.41
N GLY A 70 -6.41 -1.34 -36.51
CA GLY A 70 -6.00 -1.96 -37.79
C GLY A 70 -4.98 -1.15 -38.61
N GLN A 71 -4.67 0.09 -38.24
CA GLN A 71 -3.66 0.91 -38.92
C GLN A 71 -2.30 0.79 -38.25
N THR A 72 -1.25 0.66 -39.05
CA THR A 72 0.15 0.66 -38.57
C THR A 72 0.54 2.04 -38.07
N VAL A 73 0.95 2.14 -36.82
CA VAL A 73 1.39 3.41 -36.21
C VAL A 73 2.89 3.44 -35.93
N ALA A 74 3.51 2.27 -35.74
CA ALA A 74 4.96 2.16 -35.58
C ALA A 74 5.45 0.83 -36.17
N HIS A 75 6.66 0.84 -36.73
CA HIS A 75 7.32 -0.36 -37.25
C HIS A 75 8.83 -0.22 -37.09
N SER A 76 9.49 -1.29 -36.69
CA SER A 76 10.94 -1.37 -36.53
C SER A 76 11.42 -2.80 -36.77
N HIS A 77 12.71 -2.97 -37.01
CA HIS A 77 13.32 -4.28 -37.16
C HIS A 77 14.76 -4.30 -36.63
N SER A 78 15.25 -5.49 -36.28
CA SER A 78 16.64 -5.74 -35.91
C SER A 78 17.05 -7.14 -36.36
N PHE A 79 18.35 -7.35 -36.55
CA PHE A 79 18.91 -8.67 -36.70
C PHE A 79 19.21 -9.26 -35.31
N VAL A 80 18.89 -10.55 -35.11
CA VAL A 80 18.99 -11.25 -33.83
C VAL A 80 19.54 -12.66 -34.06
N PHE A 81 20.64 -13.01 -33.40
CA PHE A 81 21.18 -14.37 -33.39
C PHE A 81 20.66 -15.16 -32.17
N ASP A 82 21.12 -14.84 -30.95
CA ASP A 82 20.65 -15.47 -29.70
C ASP A 82 19.69 -14.53 -28.94
N LYS A 83 20.16 -13.36 -28.54
CA LYS A 83 19.37 -12.34 -27.85
C LYS A 83 19.49 -11.00 -28.56
N GLY A 84 18.39 -10.26 -28.60
CA GLY A 84 18.37 -8.93 -29.19
C GLY A 84 17.20 -8.11 -28.70
N THR A 85 17.24 -6.81 -28.99
CA THR A 85 16.19 -5.87 -28.61
C THR A 85 15.80 -5.03 -29.82
N ILE A 86 14.51 -4.91 -30.06
CA ILE A 86 13.94 -4.04 -31.10
C ILE A 86 13.38 -2.82 -30.39
N LYS A 87 13.85 -1.64 -30.78
CA LYS A 87 13.30 -0.38 -30.28
C LYS A 87 12.19 0.11 -31.20
N LEU A 88 11.06 0.45 -30.61
CA LEU A 88 9.85 0.86 -31.32
C LEU A 88 9.40 2.24 -30.82
N LYS A 89 9.54 3.25 -31.68
CA LYS A 89 9.10 4.62 -31.36
C LYS A 89 7.58 4.73 -31.47
N VAL A 90 6.89 4.90 -30.34
CA VAL A 90 5.44 5.03 -30.30
C VAL A 90 5.05 6.49 -30.57
N PRO A 91 4.19 6.77 -31.57
CA PRO A 91 3.74 8.14 -31.84
C PRO A 91 3.03 8.79 -30.65
N SER A 92 3.19 10.10 -30.49
CA SER A 92 2.46 10.90 -29.52
C SER A 92 0.96 10.96 -29.85
N GLY A 93 0.11 11.14 -28.84
CA GLY A 93 -1.35 11.31 -29.02
C GLY A 93 -2.14 10.01 -29.18
N LEU A 94 -1.48 8.85 -29.11
CA LEU A 94 -2.15 7.55 -29.09
C LEU A 94 -2.69 7.22 -27.70
N ARG A 95 -3.82 6.51 -27.64
CA ARG A 95 -4.42 5.99 -26.40
C ARG A 95 -5.24 4.73 -26.64
N GLY A 96 -5.32 3.87 -25.65
CA GLY A 96 -6.19 2.69 -25.65
C GLY A 96 -5.49 1.44 -26.17
N GLN A 97 -6.26 0.44 -26.61
CA GLN A 97 -5.72 -0.85 -27.03
C GLN A 97 -5.03 -0.78 -28.40
N ALA A 98 -3.89 -1.46 -28.51
CA ALA A 98 -3.13 -1.64 -29.74
C ALA A 98 -2.73 -3.11 -29.91
N HIS A 99 -2.41 -3.51 -31.15
CA HIS A 99 -1.87 -4.82 -31.47
C HIS A 99 -0.38 -4.70 -31.79
N LEU A 100 0.46 -5.39 -31.01
CA LEU A 100 1.87 -5.59 -31.29
C LEU A 100 2.03 -6.90 -32.05
N LYS A 101 2.49 -6.82 -33.30
CA LYS A 101 2.82 -7.97 -34.15
C LYS A 101 4.33 -8.10 -34.23
N VAL A 102 4.86 -9.32 -34.05
CA VAL A 102 6.29 -9.61 -34.13
C VAL A 102 6.50 -10.84 -34.99
N TRP A 103 7.42 -10.76 -35.95
CA TRP A 103 7.76 -11.88 -36.82
C TRP A 103 9.23 -11.89 -37.20
N GLY A 104 9.83 -13.08 -37.30
CA GLY A 104 11.15 -13.30 -37.88
C GLY A 104 11.00 -13.89 -39.28
N ASN A 105 11.86 -13.47 -40.22
CA ASN A 105 12.00 -13.91 -41.63
C ASN A 105 10.68 -14.31 -42.34
N ARG A 106 10.32 -13.65 -43.45
CA ARG A 106 9.06 -13.98 -44.15
C ARG A 106 9.21 -15.06 -45.22
N HIS A 107 10.44 -15.32 -45.68
CA HIS A 107 10.70 -16.24 -46.79
C HIS A 107 11.54 -17.43 -46.32
N LEU A 108 11.17 -18.63 -46.77
CA LEU A 108 11.88 -19.89 -46.47
C LEU A 108 13.35 -19.89 -46.97
N THR A 109 13.66 -19.01 -47.92
CA THR A 109 15.01 -18.82 -48.47
C THR A 109 15.92 -17.98 -47.56
N GLU A 110 15.36 -17.24 -46.60
CA GLU A 110 16.10 -16.48 -45.61
C GLU A 110 16.48 -17.41 -44.44
N GLY A 111 17.77 -17.76 -44.32
CA GLY A 111 18.27 -18.55 -43.19
C GLY A 111 17.91 -17.89 -41.85
N GLY A 112 17.53 -18.69 -40.84
CA GLY A 112 17.14 -18.20 -39.52
C GLY A 112 15.79 -18.74 -39.04
N TYR A 113 15.17 -18.03 -38.11
CA TYR A 113 13.87 -18.36 -37.53
C TYR A 113 12.71 -17.75 -38.31
N ILE A 114 11.71 -18.57 -38.66
CA ILE A 114 10.44 -18.12 -39.21
C ILE A 114 9.39 -18.25 -38.12
N PHE A 115 8.83 -17.12 -37.70
CA PHE A 115 7.74 -17.10 -36.72
C PHE A 115 6.90 -15.86 -36.93
N HIS A 116 5.64 -15.91 -36.51
CA HIS A 116 4.74 -14.78 -36.51
C HIS A 116 3.80 -14.89 -35.31
N ASN A 117 3.74 -13.86 -34.48
CA ASN A 117 2.87 -13.81 -33.33
C ASN A 117 2.36 -12.39 -33.10
N PHE A 118 1.26 -12.25 -32.38
CA PHE A 118 0.70 -10.95 -32.03
C PHE A 118 0.07 -10.96 -30.63
N THR A 119 0.06 -9.79 -30.01
CA THR A 119 -0.57 -9.57 -28.71
C THR A 119 -1.29 -8.24 -28.69
N THR A 120 -2.23 -8.11 -27.77
CA THR A 120 -2.76 -6.81 -27.36
C THR A 120 -1.81 -6.16 -26.34
N VAL A 121 -1.58 -4.87 -26.50
CA VAL A 121 -0.90 -3.99 -25.53
C VAL A 121 -1.76 -2.76 -25.30
N THR A 122 -1.64 -2.17 -24.12
CA THR A 122 -2.34 -0.92 -23.80
C THR A 122 -1.40 0.26 -24.07
N VAL A 123 -1.84 1.25 -24.84
CA VAL A 123 -1.12 2.49 -25.05
C VAL A 123 -1.64 3.55 -24.08
N GLU A 124 -0.80 3.97 -23.16
CA GLU A 124 -1.07 5.09 -22.26
C GLU A 124 -0.63 6.40 -22.91
N SER A 125 -1.49 7.41 -22.89
CA SER A 125 -1.19 8.71 -23.48
C SER A 125 -0.22 9.56 -22.66
N LYS A 126 0.13 9.14 -21.44
CA LYS A 126 1.09 9.81 -20.55
C LYS A 126 2.51 9.34 -20.85
N GLY A 127 3.18 10.04 -21.76
CA GLY A 127 4.59 9.80 -22.11
C GLY A 127 5.59 10.44 -21.16
N THR A 128 5.15 11.36 -20.30
CA THR A 128 6.01 12.31 -19.57
C THR A 128 5.43 12.58 -18.18
N ALA A 129 6.29 12.85 -17.20
CA ALA A 129 5.90 13.26 -15.86
C ALA A 129 6.18 14.75 -15.66
N VAL A 130 5.29 15.43 -14.94
CA VAL A 130 5.40 16.85 -14.62
C VAL A 130 5.34 17.03 -13.12
N PHE A 131 6.34 17.71 -12.55
CA PHE A 131 6.41 18.06 -11.15
C PHE A 131 6.23 19.55 -10.97
N ILE A 132 5.33 19.95 -10.08
CA ILE A 132 5.06 21.36 -9.75
C ILE A 132 5.50 21.60 -8.31
N GLN A 133 6.37 22.58 -8.13
CA GLN A 133 6.91 22.97 -6.84
C GLN A 133 6.62 24.45 -6.58
N THR A 134 6.22 24.76 -5.35
CA THR A 134 6.10 26.13 -4.84
C THR A 134 7.21 26.38 -3.81
N ASP A 135 7.65 27.63 -3.63
CA ASP A 135 8.69 27.95 -2.64
C ASP A 135 8.20 27.76 -1.19
N LYS A 136 6.90 27.97 -0.95
CA LYS A 136 6.23 27.79 0.34
C LYS A 136 4.93 26.99 0.20
N PRO A 137 4.52 26.29 1.27
CA PRO A 137 3.19 25.66 1.34
C PRO A 137 2.09 26.67 1.72
N ILE A 138 2.43 27.76 2.42
CA ILE A 138 1.48 28.78 2.92
C ILE A 138 1.96 30.19 2.54
N TYR A 139 1.05 31.02 2.01
CA TYR A 139 1.30 32.41 1.62
C TYR A 139 0.39 33.40 2.33
N LYS A 140 0.85 34.64 2.42
CA LYS A 140 0.12 35.79 2.96
C LYS A 140 -0.33 36.73 1.84
N PRO A 141 -1.28 37.64 2.11
CA PRO A 141 -1.51 38.79 1.24
C PRO A 141 -0.21 39.51 0.90
N LYS A 142 -0.10 40.03 -0.33
CA LYS A 142 1.09 40.68 -0.91
C LYS A 142 2.32 39.78 -1.10
N HIS A 143 2.29 38.49 -0.71
CA HIS A 143 3.39 37.59 -1.05
C HIS A 143 3.43 37.30 -2.56
N LYS A 144 4.63 37.01 -3.07
CA LYS A 144 4.84 36.50 -4.41
C LYS A 144 5.03 34.99 -4.34
N VAL A 145 4.13 34.24 -4.99
CA VAL A 145 4.22 32.79 -5.13
C VAL A 145 5.25 32.48 -6.20
N LEU A 146 6.31 31.73 -5.88
CA LEU A 146 7.30 31.28 -6.85
C LEU A 146 6.99 29.82 -7.20
N ILE A 147 6.90 29.54 -8.49
CA ILE A 147 6.47 28.23 -9.01
C ILE A 147 7.53 27.72 -9.99
N ASN A 148 7.99 26.49 -9.75
CA ASN A 148 8.85 25.75 -10.67
C ASN A 148 8.07 24.56 -11.21
N VAL A 149 8.14 24.36 -12.52
CA VAL A 149 7.56 23.21 -13.22
C VAL A 149 8.68 22.44 -13.89
N TYR A 150 8.81 21.16 -13.56
CA TYR A 150 9.81 20.25 -14.13
C TYR A 150 9.10 19.22 -14.99
N THR A 151 9.53 19.09 -16.25
CA THR A 151 9.05 18.07 -17.18
C THR A 151 10.14 17.02 -17.35
N VAL A 152 9.84 15.75 -17.07
CA VAL A 152 10.79 14.65 -17.20
C VAL A 152 10.23 13.48 -17.98
N THR A 153 11.09 12.81 -18.75
CA THR A 153 10.77 11.56 -19.44
C THR A 153 10.72 10.39 -18.45
N PRO A 154 10.21 9.20 -18.85
CA PRO A 154 10.16 8.02 -17.98
C PRO A 154 11.54 7.56 -17.50
N ASP A 155 12.60 7.90 -18.23
CA ASP A 155 14.00 7.64 -17.85
C ASP A 155 14.55 8.68 -16.85
N LEU A 156 13.67 9.51 -16.28
CA LEU A 156 13.99 10.60 -15.35
C LEU A 156 14.96 11.64 -15.94
N ARG A 157 14.96 11.79 -17.27
CA ARG A 157 15.75 12.82 -17.97
C ARG A 157 14.88 14.03 -18.27
N PRO A 158 15.46 15.24 -18.33
CA PRO A 158 14.66 16.43 -18.58
C PRO A 158 14.06 16.41 -20.00
N GLY A 159 12.75 16.64 -20.10
CA GLY A 159 12.02 16.72 -21.35
C GLY A 159 12.11 18.13 -21.94
N ASN A 160 12.70 18.26 -23.13
CA ASN A 160 12.76 19.54 -23.87
C ASN A 160 11.44 19.84 -24.59
N GLU A 161 10.32 19.83 -23.87
CA GLU A 161 9.02 20.06 -24.46
C GLU A 161 8.55 21.50 -24.25
N LYS A 162 7.96 22.03 -25.32
CA LYS A 162 7.34 23.35 -25.35
C LYS A 162 5.85 23.16 -25.11
N ASP A 163 5.34 24.03 -24.25
CA ASP A 163 3.92 24.34 -24.08
C ASP A 163 3.20 23.57 -22.96
N PRO A 164 3.29 24.06 -21.71
CA PRO A 164 2.22 23.90 -20.78
C PRO A 164 1.11 24.92 -21.10
N ARG A 165 -0.05 24.43 -21.55
CA ARG A 165 -1.29 25.24 -21.57
C ARG A 165 -1.96 25.11 -20.20
N GLY A 166 -2.95 25.93 -19.90
CA GLY A 166 -3.59 25.91 -18.59
C GLY A 166 -4.76 26.90 -18.53
N SER A 167 -5.65 26.70 -17.57
CA SER A 167 -6.93 27.39 -17.34
C SER A 167 -7.11 27.57 -15.82
N ARG A 168 -7.72 28.59 -15.18
CA ARG A 168 -8.13 29.97 -15.54
C ARG A 168 -8.16 30.81 -14.23
N MET A 169 -7.39 31.89 -14.21
CA MET A 169 -7.56 33.17 -13.48
C MET A 169 -6.45 34.11 -14.03
N ILE A 170 -5.26 33.53 -14.22
CA ILE A 170 -4.19 34.01 -15.10
C ILE A 170 -3.74 32.83 -15.96
N GLN A 171 -3.45 33.09 -17.23
CA GLN A 171 -2.95 32.09 -18.17
C GLN A 171 -1.59 32.54 -18.68
N TRP A 172 -0.56 31.76 -18.38
CA TRP A 172 0.71 31.88 -19.08
C TRP A 172 0.64 31.01 -20.34
N LYS A 173 0.69 31.64 -21.52
CA LYS A 173 0.74 30.93 -22.81
C LYS A 173 2.18 30.92 -23.32
N ASN A 174 2.57 29.87 -24.05
CA ASN A 174 3.85 29.79 -24.76
C ASN A 174 5.08 29.94 -23.85
N LEU A 175 5.03 29.36 -22.63
CA LEU A 175 6.18 29.38 -21.73
C LEU A 175 7.33 28.60 -22.35
N LYS A 176 8.46 29.28 -22.57
CA LYS A 176 9.70 28.64 -23.01
C LYS A 176 10.42 28.09 -21.78
N PRO A 177 10.86 26.82 -21.79
CA PRO A 177 11.74 26.31 -20.75
C PRO A 177 12.98 27.20 -20.62
N VAL A 178 13.37 27.52 -19.39
CA VAL A 178 14.57 28.30 -19.09
C VAL A 178 15.81 27.49 -19.47
N CYS A 179 15.82 26.22 -19.09
CA CYS A 179 16.66 25.16 -19.63
C CYS A 179 15.99 23.82 -19.34
N CYS A 180 16.33 22.78 -20.10
CA CYS A 180 16.33 21.44 -19.54
C CYS A 180 14.95 21.01 -18.96
N GLY A 181 13.84 21.32 -19.63
CA GLY A 181 12.50 20.99 -19.13
C GLY A 181 12.03 21.74 -17.86
N LEU A 182 12.73 22.78 -17.42
CA LEU A 182 12.36 23.63 -16.29
C LEU A 182 11.69 24.93 -16.75
N VAL A 183 10.53 25.22 -16.19
CA VAL A 183 9.80 26.48 -16.38
C VAL A 183 9.60 27.15 -15.03
N ASN A 184 10.06 28.39 -14.89
CA ASN A 184 9.90 29.19 -13.68
C ASN A 184 8.85 30.26 -13.92
N MET A 185 7.94 30.41 -12.95
CA MET A 185 6.87 31.39 -12.96
C MET A 185 6.75 32.06 -11.61
N SER A 186 6.13 33.22 -11.60
CA SER A 186 5.80 33.90 -10.35
C SER A 186 4.45 34.58 -10.41
N PHE A 187 3.72 34.52 -9.31
CA PHE A 187 2.38 35.08 -9.18
C PHE A 187 2.29 35.97 -7.92
N PRO A 188 2.14 37.30 -8.08
CA PRO A 188 1.93 38.18 -6.93
C PRO A 188 0.49 38.04 -6.40
N LEU A 189 0.34 37.78 -5.10
CA LEU A 189 -0.95 37.79 -4.43
C LEU A 189 -1.40 39.23 -4.18
N SER A 190 -2.70 39.48 -4.31
CA SER A 190 -3.32 40.76 -3.98
C SER A 190 -3.15 41.10 -2.49
N ASP A 191 -3.48 42.35 -2.13
CA ASP A 191 -3.59 42.81 -0.75
C ASP A 191 -4.82 42.24 -0.04
N GLN A 192 -5.87 41.93 -0.79
CA GLN A 192 -7.09 41.25 -0.32
C GLN A 192 -7.36 39.97 -1.14
N PRO A 193 -6.52 38.91 -1.02
CA PRO A 193 -6.74 37.67 -1.74
C PRO A 193 -7.87 36.86 -1.07
N VAL A 194 -8.50 35.96 -1.84
CA VAL A 194 -9.38 34.94 -1.28
C VAL A 194 -8.54 33.98 -0.43
N PHE A 195 -8.89 33.86 0.85
CA PHE A 195 -8.25 32.89 1.75
C PHE A 195 -8.76 31.48 1.47
N GLY A 196 -7.88 30.49 1.60
CA GLY A 196 -8.22 29.09 1.37
C GLY A 196 -7.15 28.34 0.59
N GLU A 197 -7.52 27.19 0.05
CA GLU A 197 -6.67 26.38 -0.82
C GLU A 197 -6.69 26.93 -2.26
N TRP A 198 -5.52 27.07 -2.85
CA TRP A 198 -5.30 27.50 -4.22
C TRP A 198 -4.64 26.38 -5.00
N LEU A 199 -5.03 26.20 -6.26
CA LEU A 199 -4.51 25.16 -7.15
C LEU A 199 -3.76 25.77 -8.34
N VAL A 200 -2.56 25.28 -8.58
CA VAL A 200 -1.81 25.50 -9.82
C VAL A 200 -2.12 24.36 -10.77
N PHE A 201 -2.53 24.66 -12.00
CA PHE A 201 -2.77 23.67 -13.06
C PHE A 201 -1.77 23.83 -14.20
N VAL A 202 -1.23 22.71 -14.67
CA VAL A 202 -0.27 22.65 -15.79
C VAL A 202 -0.75 21.59 -16.77
N GLU A 203 -1.01 21.95 -18.02
CA GLU A 203 -1.46 21.04 -19.08
C GLU A 203 -0.33 20.74 -20.05
N VAL A 204 0.20 19.52 -20.05
CA VAL A 204 1.22 19.06 -21.00
C VAL A 204 0.66 17.91 -21.81
N HIS A 205 0.67 18.04 -23.15
CA HIS A 205 0.24 16.99 -24.07
C HIS A 205 -1.21 16.50 -23.83
N GLY A 206 -2.10 17.42 -23.42
CA GLY A 206 -3.50 17.13 -23.11
C GLY A 206 -3.73 16.49 -21.73
N HIS A 207 -2.69 16.41 -20.89
CA HIS A 207 -2.79 15.95 -19.49
C HIS A 207 -2.61 17.09 -18.52
N THR A 208 -3.51 17.18 -17.54
CA THR A 208 -3.46 18.21 -16.49
C THR A 208 -2.81 17.67 -15.23
N TYR A 209 -1.86 18.42 -14.70
CA TYR A 209 -1.17 18.20 -13.44
C TYR A 209 -1.52 19.34 -12.49
N ASN A 210 -1.63 19.06 -11.20
CA ASN A 210 -1.98 20.07 -10.21
C ASN A 210 -1.10 20.04 -8.97
N LYS A 211 -1.04 21.19 -8.30
CA LYS A 211 -0.40 21.34 -6.99
C LYS A 211 -1.15 22.39 -6.20
N SER A 212 -1.48 22.08 -4.95
CA SER A 212 -2.09 23.05 -4.05
C SER A 212 -1.09 23.78 -3.17
N PHE A 213 -1.48 25.00 -2.81
CA PHE A 213 -0.87 25.80 -1.75
C PHE A 213 -1.97 26.55 -0.99
N GLN A 214 -1.70 26.96 0.24
CA GLN A 214 -2.70 27.63 1.07
C GLN A 214 -2.43 29.13 1.15
N VAL A 215 -3.47 29.95 1.02
CA VAL A 215 -3.42 31.39 1.29
C VAL A 215 -4.18 31.65 2.56
N GLN A 216 -3.48 32.18 3.56
CA GLN A 216 -4.08 32.51 4.85
C GLN A 216 -3.66 33.91 5.27
N LYS A 217 -4.45 34.52 6.15
CA LYS A 217 -4.03 35.68 6.92
C LYS A 217 -3.01 35.22 7.96
N TYR A 218 -1.78 34.93 7.54
CA TYR A 218 -0.80 34.33 8.44
C TYR A 218 -0.30 35.35 9.46
N VAL A 219 -0.80 35.21 10.68
CA VAL A 219 -0.15 35.72 11.88
C VAL A 219 0.90 34.69 12.26
N MET A 220 2.15 35.14 12.44
CA MET A 220 3.20 34.24 12.92
C MET A 220 2.79 33.68 14.28
N PRO A 221 2.73 32.35 14.46
CA PRO A 221 2.44 31.79 15.76
C PRO A 221 3.51 32.27 16.73
N LYS A 222 3.08 32.85 17.85
CA LYS A 222 4.00 33.40 18.86
C LYS A 222 4.74 32.29 19.62
N PHE A 223 4.14 31.10 19.66
CA PHE A 223 4.68 29.93 20.33
C PHE A 223 4.25 28.66 19.60
N GLU A 224 5.05 27.62 19.75
CA GLU A 224 4.82 26.27 19.24
C GLU A 224 4.11 25.42 20.30
N LEU A 225 3.24 24.52 19.82
CA LEU A 225 2.53 23.53 20.63
C LEU A 225 2.82 22.13 20.09
N VAL A 226 3.29 21.26 20.97
CA VAL A 226 3.57 19.86 20.69
C VAL A 226 2.77 19.01 21.66
N VAL A 227 1.97 18.08 21.13
CA VAL A 227 1.31 17.02 21.92
C VAL A 227 2.21 15.81 21.91
N ASP A 228 2.46 15.23 23.07
CA ASP A 228 3.23 14.02 23.26
C ASP A 228 2.32 12.95 23.90
N PRO A 229 1.61 12.17 23.06
CA PRO A 229 0.70 11.11 23.53
C PRO A 229 1.44 9.77 23.72
N PRO A 230 0.80 8.77 24.35
CA PRO A 230 1.34 7.41 24.38
C PRO A 230 1.46 6.83 22.97
N ARG A 231 2.42 5.93 22.74
CA ARG A 231 2.66 5.33 21.41
C ARG A 231 1.48 4.56 20.85
N TYR A 232 0.76 3.85 21.72
CA TYR A 232 -0.46 3.11 21.39
C TYR A 232 -1.25 2.83 22.66
N ILE A 233 -2.54 2.54 22.53
CA ILE A 233 -3.42 2.18 23.64
C ILE A 233 -3.91 0.75 23.45
N ARG A 234 -3.53 -0.13 24.38
CA ARG A 234 -3.90 -1.55 24.41
C ARG A 234 -5.11 -1.80 25.32
N ASP A 235 -5.00 -1.37 26.56
CA ASP A 235 -6.05 -1.56 27.55
C ASP A 235 -7.02 -0.38 27.51
N LEU A 236 -8.25 -0.65 27.09
CA LEU A 236 -9.28 0.37 27.00
C LEU A 236 -9.77 0.84 28.37
N ASN A 237 -9.52 0.07 29.45
CA ASN A 237 -9.96 0.40 30.81
C ASN A 237 -8.97 1.28 31.58
N LEU A 238 -7.72 1.35 31.14
CA LEU A 238 -6.69 2.16 31.78
C LEU A 238 -6.60 3.53 31.12
N CYS A 239 -6.30 4.53 31.94
CA CYS A 239 -5.98 5.87 31.45
C CYS A 239 -4.47 6.01 31.32
N GLU A 240 -4.02 6.40 30.15
CA GLU A 240 -2.60 6.66 29.88
C GLU A 240 -2.27 8.14 30.16
N LEU A 241 -1.00 8.44 30.42
CA LEU A 241 -0.55 9.82 30.61
C LEU A 241 -0.06 10.41 29.28
N ALA A 242 -0.56 11.57 28.91
CA ALA A 242 -0.09 12.35 27.76
C ALA A 242 0.30 13.77 28.21
N SER A 243 1.13 14.45 27.42
CA SER A 243 1.57 15.81 27.74
C SER A 243 1.41 16.78 26.57
N VAL A 244 1.26 18.07 26.89
CA VAL A 244 1.31 19.15 25.92
C VAL A 244 2.42 20.11 26.34
N THR A 245 3.36 20.33 25.43
CA THR A 245 4.46 21.28 25.61
C THR A 245 4.21 22.54 24.77
N ALA A 246 4.37 23.70 25.41
CA ALA A 246 4.17 25.02 24.84
C ALA A 246 5.40 25.91 25.05
N LYS A 247 6.03 26.32 23.95
CA LYS A 247 7.30 27.06 23.96
C LYS A 247 7.25 28.23 22.99
N TYR A 248 7.60 29.43 23.46
CA TYR A 248 7.72 30.59 22.58
C TYR A 248 8.78 30.38 21.51
N THR A 249 8.67 31.07 20.37
CA THR A 249 9.65 30.97 19.27
C THR A 249 11.08 31.34 19.68
N PHE A 250 11.24 32.16 20.73
CA PHE A 250 12.53 32.52 21.35
C PHE A 250 12.94 31.57 22.49
N GLY A 251 12.20 30.49 22.71
CA GLY A 251 12.60 29.35 23.52
C GLY A 251 12.14 29.33 25.00
N LYS A 252 11.48 30.38 25.51
CA LYS A 252 10.96 30.36 26.89
C LYS A 252 9.65 29.57 27.01
N PRO A 253 9.34 28.99 28.18
CA PRO A 253 8.09 28.29 28.41
C PRO A 253 6.88 29.24 28.37
N VAL A 254 5.76 28.78 27.82
CA VAL A 254 4.49 29.51 27.80
C VAL A 254 3.74 29.26 29.10
N THR A 255 3.30 30.33 29.76
CA THR A 255 2.39 30.25 30.91
C THR A 255 0.98 30.61 30.47
N GLY A 256 -0.01 29.78 30.79
CA GLY A 256 -1.37 30.00 30.32
C GLY A 256 -2.38 28.95 30.76
N LYS A 257 -3.46 28.86 29.99
CA LYS A 257 -4.57 27.90 30.14
C LYS A 257 -4.55 26.93 28.95
N LEU A 258 -4.55 25.63 29.24
CA LEU A 258 -4.65 24.54 28.28
C LEU A 258 -6.06 23.97 28.31
N THR A 259 -6.65 23.77 27.13
CA THR A 259 -7.90 23.05 26.91
C THR A 259 -7.62 21.93 25.93
N VAL A 260 -7.98 20.68 26.29
CA VAL A 260 -7.76 19.51 25.43
C VAL A 260 -9.09 18.86 25.13
N ASN A 261 -9.38 18.66 23.85
CA ASN A 261 -10.52 17.87 23.38
C ASN A 261 -10.00 16.61 22.72
N MET A 262 -10.63 15.48 23.01
CA MET A 262 -10.20 14.17 22.51
C MET A 262 -11.40 13.40 21.97
N THR A 263 -11.13 12.60 20.94
CA THR A 263 -12.11 11.65 20.38
C THR A 263 -11.39 10.38 19.99
N VAL A 264 -12.11 9.27 19.89
CA VAL A 264 -11.61 8.09 19.18
C VAL A 264 -12.35 7.93 17.86
N ASN A 265 -11.57 7.81 16.78
CA ASN A 265 -12.08 7.55 15.44
C ASN A 265 -11.83 6.08 15.09
N GLY A 266 -12.87 5.31 14.78
CA GLY A 266 -12.78 3.91 14.36
C GLY A 266 -13.76 3.60 13.23
N VAL A 267 -13.51 2.52 12.49
CA VAL A 267 -14.38 2.12 11.36
C VAL A 267 -15.78 1.76 11.88
N GLY A 268 -16.80 2.54 11.51
CA GLY A 268 -18.21 2.23 11.80
C GLY A 268 -18.78 2.75 13.13
N TYR A 269 -17.99 3.45 13.95
CA TYR A 269 -18.44 3.97 15.25
C TYR A 269 -18.38 5.51 15.27
N TYR A 270 -19.50 6.17 15.59
CA TYR A 270 -19.61 7.62 15.70
C TYR A 270 -19.51 8.11 17.17
N ARG A 271 -19.03 9.35 17.29
CA ARG A 271 -18.25 9.98 18.39
C ARG A 271 -19.00 10.31 19.68
N HIS A 272 -18.25 10.29 20.79
CA HIS A 272 -18.40 11.27 21.87
C HIS A 272 -17.10 12.07 21.95
N GLU A 273 -17.16 13.40 21.82
CA GLU A 273 -16.03 14.27 22.11
C GLU A 273 -15.94 14.41 23.63
N MET A 274 -14.82 14.02 24.23
CA MET A 274 -14.54 14.29 25.62
C MET A 274 -13.59 15.49 25.70
N GLY A 275 -14.06 16.55 26.34
CA GLY A 275 -13.24 17.71 26.68
C GLY A 275 -12.71 17.57 28.11
N HIS A 276 -11.42 17.75 28.31
CA HIS A 276 -10.86 17.89 29.65
C HIS A 276 -11.04 19.32 30.17
N PRO A 277 -11.14 19.51 31.49
CA PRO A 277 -11.21 20.84 32.10
C PRO A 277 -9.97 21.68 31.79
N ILE A 278 -10.07 22.99 31.99
CA ILE A 278 -8.98 23.94 31.75
C ILE A 278 -7.82 23.68 32.73
N ILE A 279 -6.68 23.25 32.21
CA ILE A 279 -5.45 22.96 32.98
C ILE A 279 -4.54 24.19 32.95
N LYS A 280 -3.88 24.52 34.07
CA LYS A 280 -2.81 25.54 34.08
C LYS A 280 -1.55 24.95 33.46
N ILE A 281 -1.00 25.60 32.45
CA ILE A 281 0.25 25.17 31.79
C ILE A 281 1.37 26.17 32.09
N ARG A 282 2.57 25.64 32.39
CA ARG A 282 3.82 26.41 32.52
C ARG A 282 4.93 25.69 31.76
N GLY A 283 4.99 25.91 30.46
CA GLY A 283 5.90 25.21 29.56
C GLY A 283 5.40 23.83 29.17
N SER A 284 5.06 22.96 30.14
CA SER A 284 4.43 21.66 29.87
C SER A 284 3.32 21.38 30.88
N ALA A 285 2.32 20.60 30.47
CA ALA A 285 1.23 20.11 31.31
C ALA A 285 0.83 18.70 30.89
N ASN A 286 0.58 17.84 31.88
CA ASN A 286 0.11 16.48 31.66
C ASN A 286 -1.41 16.40 31.76
N PHE A 287 -2.01 15.46 31.03
CA PHE A 287 -3.43 15.14 31.09
C PHE A 287 -3.62 13.63 30.98
N SER A 288 -4.72 13.13 31.53
CA SER A 288 -5.09 11.71 31.43
C SER A 288 -5.84 11.44 30.13
N LEU A 289 -5.45 10.39 29.42
CA LEU A 289 -6.07 9.91 28.19
C LEU A 289 -6.84 8.62 28.49
N CYS A 290 -8.15 8.75 28.74
CA CYS A 290 -9.04 7.66 29.13
C CYS A 290 -9.95 7.26 27.97
N VAL A 291 -9.59 6.19 27.25
CA VAL A 291 -10.35 5.78 26.05
C VAL A 291 -11.73 5.22 26.36
N LYS A 292 -11.89 4.55 27.51
CA LYS A 292 -13.18 3.98 27.97
C LYS A 292 -14.33 4.97 27.89
N GLU A 293 -14.07 6.22 28.23
CA GLU A 293 -15.07 7.28 28.31
C GLU A 293 -15.47 7.82 26.94
N MET A 294 -14.62 7.63 25.92
CA MET A 294 -14.85 8.06 24.54
C MET A 294 -15.45 6.96 23.65
N MET A 295 -15.61 5.75 24.18
CA MET A 295 -16.08 4.57 23.46
C MET A 295 -17.39 4.02 24.03
N PRO A 296 -18.25 3.39 23.21
CA PRO A 296 -19.39 2.64 23.71
C PRO A 296 -18.93 1.43 24.55
N VAL A 297 -19.82 0.89 25.40
CA VAL A 297 -19.50 -0.21 26.32
C VAL A 297 -19.13 -1.52 25.60
N ASP A 298 -19.76 -1.79 24.44
CA ASP A 298 -19.62 -3.05 23.68
C ASP A 298 -18.70 -2.90 22.45
N VAL A 299 -17.41 -2.63 22.69
CA VAL A 299 -16.42 -2.58 21.60
C VAL A 299 -15.97 -3.98 21.22
N ALA A 300 -16.12 -4.36 19.95
CA ALA A 300 -15.67 -5.65 19.44
C ALA A 300 -14.15 -5.86 19.62
N ASP A 301 -13.72 -7.12 19.77
CA ASP A 301 -12.30 -7.43 20.03
C ASP A 301 -11.37 -7.11 18.86
N HIS A 302 -11.92 -7.01 17.65
CA HIS A 302 -11.20 -6.62 16.44
C HIS A 302 -11.23 -5.11 16.18
N PHE A 303 -11.64 -4.30 17.16
CA PHE A 303 -11.67 -2.85 17.01
C PHE A 303 -10.29 -2.29 16.69
N ARG A 304 -10.28 -1.42 15.67
CA ARG A 304 -9.11 -0.65 15.25
C ARG A 304 -9.55 0.79 15.07
N GLY A 305 -8.91 1.69 15.81
CA GLY A 305 -9.15 3.12 15.71
C GLY A 305 -7.91 3.92 16.09
N THR A 306 -8.06 5.23 16.09
CA THR A 306 -7.02 6.20 16.48
C THR A 306 -7.62 7.25 17.40
N VAL A 307 -6.84 7.70 18.38
CA VAL A 307 -7.20 8.87 19.19
C VAL A 307 -6.87 10.11 18.39
N SER A 308 -7.80 11.05 18.34
CA SER A 308 -7.60 12.40 17.83
C SER A 308 -7.67 13.40 18.98
N ILE A 309 -6.61 14.21 19.13
CA ILE A 309 -6.39 15.14 20.23
C ILE A 309 -6.27 16.57 19.67
N TRP A 310 -7.15 17.47 20.10
CA TRP A 310 -7.04 18.92 19.86
C TRP A 310 -6.60 19.61 21.14
N ALA A 311 -5.40 20.17 21.15
CA ALA A 311 -4.87 20.93 22.28
C ALA A 311 -4.86 22.43 21.96
N THR A 312 -5.53 23.23 22.78
CA THR A 312 -5.57 24.69 22.66
C THR A 312 -4.94 25.34 23.88
N VAL A 313 -3.93 26.18 23.67
CA VAL A 313 -3.29 26.97 24.74
C VAL A 313 -3.59 28.44 24.54
N THR A 314 -4.06 29.08 25.61
CA THR A 314 -4.21 30.54 25.71
C THR A 314 -3.20 31.06 26.73
N SER A 315 -2.20 31.81 26.26
CA SER A 315 -1.17 32.42 27.10
C SER A 315 -1.73 33.58 27.93
N VAL A 316 -1.02 33.93 29.00
CA VAL A 316 -1.29 35.12 29.83
C VAL A 316 -1.28 36.43 29.03
N ASP A 317 -0.56 36.49 27.91
CA ASP A 317 -0.52 37.66 27.02
C ASP A 317 -1.71 37.74 26.05
N GLY A 318 -2.71 36.86 26.21
CA GLY A 318 -3.90 36.77 25.37
C GLY A 318 -3.69 36.00 24.06
N SER A 319 -2.48 35.51 23.79
CA SER A 319 -2.19 34.77 22.56
C SER A 319 -2.75 33.35 22.63
N ARG A 320 -3.49 32.93 21.60
CA ARG A 320 -4.07 31.59 21.50
C ARG A 320 -3.45 30.81 20.34
N GLN A 321 -3.16 29.54 20.58
CA GLN A 321 -2.72 28.57 19.56
C GLN A 321 -3.45 27.25 19.77
N THR A 322 -3.65 26.51 18.69
CA THR A 322 -4.28 25.19 18.70
C THR A 322 -3.45 24.24 17.84
N THR A 323 -3.26 23.02 18.31
CA THR A 323 -2.59 21.94 17.58
C THR A 323 -3.46 20.67 17.58
N PHE A 324 -3.18 19.77 16.65
CA PHE A 324 -3.93 18.53 16.42
C PHE A 324 -2.97 17.35 16.29
N ASP A 325 -3.29 16.25 16.95
CA ASP A 325 -2.58 14.97 16.83
C ASP A 325 -3.59 13.83 16.60
N ASP A 326 -3.28 12.92 15.67
CA ASP A 326 -4.04 11.69 15.39
C ASP A 326 -3.16 10.44 15.32
N SER A 327 -1.98 10.50 15.96
CA SER A 327 -0.91 9.52 15.78
C SER A 327 -1.05 8.27 16.65
N THR A 328 -1.95 8.28 17.64
CA THR A 328 -2.07 7.23 18.64
C THR A 328 -3.11 6.16 18.23
N PRO A 329 -2.70 4.95 17.80
CA PRO A 329 -3.60 3.86 17.53
C PRO A 329 -4.19 3.24 18.81
N VAL A 330 -5.44 2.79 18.70
CA VAL A 330 -6.20 2.15 19.77
C VAL A 330 -6.64 0.77 19.32
N HIS A 331 -5.90 -0.24 19.76
CA HIS A 331 -6.07 -1.62 19.35
C HIS A 331 -6.09 -2.52 20.59
N LYS A 332 -7.16 -3.32 20.77
CA LYS A 332 -7.18 -4.36 21.81
C LYS A 332 -6.09 -5.41 21.60
N GLN A 333 -5.76 -5.69 20.33
CA GLN A 333 -4.71 -6.61 19.95
C GLN A 333 -3.33 -5.91 19.89
N LEU A 334 -2.40 -6.36 20.75
CA LEU A 334 -1.06 -5.77 20.87
C LEU A 334 -0.12 -6.03 19.68
N ILE A 335 -0.35 -7.09 18.89
CA ILE A 335 0.59 -7.50 17.85
C ILE A 335 -0.16 -7.69 16.54
N ASP A 336 0.32 -7.03 15.51
CA ASP A 336 -0.13 -7.20 14.13
C ASP A 336 0.91 -8.03 13.38
N ILE A 337 0.43 -9.00 12.60
CA ILE A 337 1.27 -9.98 11.92
C ILE A 337 0.92 -9.95 10.45
N LYS A 338 1.92 -9.70 9.60
CA LYS A 338 1.74 -9.59 8.15
C LYS A 338 2.86 -10.30 7.41
N TYR A 339 2.55 -10.83 6.22
CA TYR A 339 3.62 -11.26 5.32
C TYR A 339 4.47 -10.06 4.94
N SER A 340 5.79 -10.24 5.04
CA SER A 340 6.72 -9.25 4.52
C SER A 340 6.53 -9.11 3.00
N LYS A 341 6.82 -7.92 2.49
CA LYS A 341 6.78 -7.65 1.03
C LYS A 341 7.76 -8.55 0.26
N GLU A 342 8.78 -9.08 0.93
CA GLU A 342 9.76 -10.02 0.37
C GLU A 342 9.18 -11.43 0.16
N THR A 343 8.13 -11.78 0.90
CA THR A 343 7.53 -13.12 0.86
C THR A 343 6.71 -13.30 -0.41
N ARG A 344 7.13 -14.26 -1.25
CA ARG A 344 6.47 -14.52 -2.53
C ARG A 344 5.13 -15.19 -2.32
N LYS A 345 4.08 -14.68 -2.97
CA LYS A 345 2.73 -15.29 -2.92
C LYS A 345 2.61 -16.60 -3.69
N GLN A 346 3.67 -17.07 -4.34
CA GLN A 346 3.70 -18.32 -5.08
C GLN A 346 4.86 -19.18 -4.58
N PHE A 347 4.61 -20.48 -4.45
CA PHE A 347 5.63 -21.48 -4.17
C PHE A 347 5.83 -22.36 -5.40
N LYS A 348 6.94 -23.12 -5.42
CA LYS A 348 7.21 -24.13 -6.43
C LYS A 348 7.09 -25.50 -5.77
N PRO A 349 6.13 -26.36 -6.17
CA PRO A 349 5.98 -27.68 -5.58
C PRO A 349 7.28 -28.50 -5.68
N GLY A 350 7.63 -29.22 -4.62
CA GLY A 350 8.87 -30.00 -4.52
C GLY A 350 10.14 -29.19 -4.22
N LEU A 351 10.07 -27.86 -4.09
CA LEU A 351 11.19 -27.02 -3.66
C LEU A 351 10.94 -26.40 -2.28
N PRO A 352 12.01 -26.10 -1.51
CA PRO A 352 11.86 -25.37 -0.26
C PRO A 352 11.21 -24.00 -0.47
N TYR A 353 10.28 -23.64 0.40
CA TYR A 353 9.64 -22.33 0.40
C TYR A 353 10.15 -21.50 1.58
N LYS A 354 10.83 -20.40 1.27
CA LYS A 354 11.37 -19.46 2.25
C LYS A 354 10.47 -18.23 2.30
N GLY A 355 10.14 -17.79 3.50
CA GLY A 355 9.31 -16.62 3.71
C GLY A 355 9.70 -15.86 4.96
N LYS A 356 9.17 -14.65 5.05
CA LYS A 356 9.30 -13.73 6.16
C LYS A 356 7.95 -13.19 6.60
N VAL A 357 7.79 -13.06 7.90
CA VAL A 357 6.62 -12.47 8.53
C VAL A 357 7.08 -11.27 9.35
N ASP A 358 6.46 -10.12 9.14
CA ASP A 358 6.66 -8.92 9.92
C ASP A 358 5.71 -8.97 11.13
N VAL A 359 6.27 -8.71 12.30
CA VAL A 359 5.61 -8.75 13.61
C VAL A 359 5.78 -7.37 14.22
N THR A 360 4.69 -6.61 14.31
CA THR A 360 4.74 -5.20 14.72
C THR A 360 3.73 -4.91 15.83
N TYR A 361 4.03 -3.90 16.64
CA TYR A 361 3.08 -3.27 17.54
C TYR A 361 2.04 -2.44 16.75
N PRO A 362 0.97 -1.93 17.39
CA PRO A 362 -0.09 -1.18 16.70
C PRO A 362 0.40 0.12 16.06
N ASP A 363 1.47 0.72 16.61
CA ASP A 363 2.15 1.92 16.11
C ASP A 363 3.07 1.63 14.90
N GLY A 364 3.20 0.35 14.52
CA GLY A 364 4.08 -0.11 13.44
C GLY A 364 5.53 -0.32 13.85
N SER A 365 5.88 -0.12 15.12
CA SER A 365 7.21 -0.43 15.63
C SER A 365 7.45 -1.95 15.68
N PRO A 366 8.70 -2.42 15.51
CA PRO A 366 9.02 -3.86 15.51
C PRO A 366 8.74 -4.48 16.88
N ALA A 367 8.11 -5.66 16.90
CA ALA A 367 7.83 -6.40 18.12
C ALA A 367 8.74 -7.63 18.24
N ASP A 368 9.68 -7.56 19.18
CA ASP A 368 10.72 -8.59 19.42
C ASP A 368 10.33 -9.57 20.52
N GLY A 369 10.92 -10.77 20.49
CA GLY A 369 10.69 -11.80 21.51
C GLY A 369 9.32 -12.48 21.41
N VAL A 370 8.57 -12.22 20.34
CA VAL A 370 7.23 -12.77 20.12
C VAL A 370 7.35 -14.16 19.55
N LYS A 371 6.80 -15.16 20.25
CA LYS A 371 6.65 -16.51 19.71
C LYS A 371 5.57 -16.52 18.63
N VAL A 372 5.98 -16.92 17.43
CA VAL A 372 5.20 -17.04 16.21
C VAL A 372 5.23 -18.50 15.78
N ARG A 373 4.07 -19.16 15.78
CA ARG A 373 3.92 -20.51 15.24
C ARG A 373 3.50 -20.42 13.79
N ILE A 374 4.29 -20.98 12.87
CA ILE A 374 4.01 -21.02 11.44
C ILE A 374 3.57 -22.42 11.08
N LYS A 375 2.35 -22.54 10.57
CA LYS A 375 1.72 -23.80 10.22
C LYS A 375 1.38 -23.84 8.75
N ALA A 376 1.84 -24.86 8.03
CA ALA A 376 1.48 -25.08 6.63
C ALA A 376 0.57 -26.32 6.54
N GLU A 377 -0.60 -26.18 5.90
CA GLU A 377 -1.50 -27.32 5.69
C GLU A 377 -1.97 -27.41 4.23
N LEU A 378 -2.19 -28.65 3.78
CA LEU A 378 -2.55 -29.03 2.40
C LEU A 378 -4.06 -29.27 2.26
N SER A 379 -4.65 -29.81 3.32
CA SER A 379 -6.09 -29.92 3.56
C SER A 379 -6.34 -29.57 5.04
N PRO A 380 -7.56 -29.15 5.44
CA PRO A 380 -7.84 -28.71 6.82
C PRO A 380 -7.58 -29.75 7.93
N ARG A 381 -7.15 -30.96 7.55
CA ARG A 381 -6.82 -32.07 8.46
C ARG A 381 -5.38 -32.57 8.27
N ASP A 382 -4.60 -31.97 7.38
CA ASP A 382 -3.29 -32.46 6.98
C ASP A 382 -2.22 -31.36 7.07
N ASP A 383 -1.61 -31.32 8.25
CA ASP A 383 -0.56 -30.39 8.64
C ASP A 383 0.79 -30.90 8.12
N ILE A 384 1.29 -30.29 7.05
CA ILE A 384 2.54 -30.71 6.42
C ILE A 384 3.78 -30.08 7.07
N TYR A 385 3.60 -29.00 7.83
CA TYR A 385 4.68 -28.31 8.52
C TYR A 385 4.15 -27.50 9.69
N THR A 386 4.83 -27.56 10.83
CA THR A 386 4.64 -26.64 11.95
C THR A 386 6.00 -26.28 12.52
N SER A 387 6.25 -25.00 12.74
CA SER A 387 7.44 -24.49 13.42
C SER A 387 7.05 -23.39 14.40
N GLU A 388 7.80 -23.28 15.48
CA GLU A 388 7.70 -22.16 16.42
C GLU A 388 9.00 -21.36 16.36
N LEU A 389 8.87 -20.08 16.09
CA LEU A 389 9.98 -19.17 15.88
C LEU A 389 9.77 -17.92 16.72
N VAL A 390 10.85 -17.26 17.12
CA VAL A 390 10.80 -16.03 17.91
C VAL A 390 11.19 -14.86 17.02
N SER A 391 10.43 -13.77 17.09
CA SER A 391 10.73 -12.56 16.33
C SER A 391 12.03 -11.90 16.79
N LYS A 392 12.81 -11.44 15.81
CA LYS A 392 14.01 -10.62 15.99
C LYS A 392 13.91 -9.44 15.03
N ASP A 393 14.15 -8.23 15.52
CA ASP A 393 13.96 -6.97 14.80
C ASP A 393 12.56 -6.85 14.13
N GLY A 394 11.53 -7.35 14.81
CA GLY A 394 10.14 -7.37 14.34
C GLY A 394 9.92 -8.31 13.15
N GLN A 395 10.80 -9.29 12.93
CA GLN A 395 10.67 -10.21 11.80
C GLN A 395 10.92 -11.67 12.21
N VAL A 396 10.23 -12.58 11.52
CA VAL A 396 10.41 -14.03 11.61
C VAL A 396 10.69 -14.57 10.22
N SER A 397 11.85 -15.19 10.03
CA SER A 397 12.21 -15.89 8.80
C SER A 397 11.96 -17.39 8.97
N PHE A 398 11.30 -18.01 7.99
CA PHE A 398 10.94 -19.43 8.03
C PHE A 398 11.25 -20.12 6.72
N GLU A 399 11.44 -21.43 6.80
CA GLU A 399 11.73 -22.29 5.66
C GLU A 399 10.94 -23.59 5.79
N ILE A 400 10.04 -23.81 4.82
CA ILE A 400 9.31 -25.06 4.66
C ILE A 400 10.16 -25.94 3.73
N PRO A 401 10.74 -27.05 4.22
CA PRO A 401 11.77 -27.79 3.49
C PRO A 401 11.26 -28.45 2.21
N SER A 402 10.03 -28.96 2.19
CA SER A 402 9.42 -29.52 0.99
C SER A 402 7.92 -29.37 1.03
N ILE A 403 7.36 -28.78 -0.02
CA ILE A 403 5.92 -28.74 -0.23
C ILE A 403 5.55 -29.88 -1.20
N PRO A 404 4.57 -30.75 -0.87
CA PRO A 404 4.16 -31.85 -1.72
C PRO A 404 3.88 -31.41 -3.17
N THR A 405 4.28 -32.22 -4.16
CA THR A 405 4.12 -31.89 -5.58
C THR A 405 2.65 -31.79 -6.01
N ALA A 406 1.74 -32.46 -5.30
CA ALA A 406 0.29 -32.38 -5.49
C ALA A 406 -0.33 -31.11 -4.88
N ALA A 407 0.43 -30.31 -4.13
CA ALA A 407 -0.07 -29.11 -3.47
C ALA A 407 -0.47 -28.03 -4.49
N GLN A 408 -1.74 -27.66 -4.48
CA GLN A 408 -2.25 -26.51 -5.23
C GLN A 408 -2.36 -25.27 -4.33
N TYR A 409 -2.57 -25.48 -3.03
CA TYR A 409 -2.74 -24.44 -2.02
C TYR A 409 -1.96 -24.84 -0.77
N VAL A 410 -1.41 -23.85 -0.09
CA VAL A 410 -0.76 -24.02 1.22
C VAL A 410 -1.18 -22.83 2.05
N TRP A 411 -1.91 -23.03 3.13
CA TRP A 411 -2.24 -21.94 4.04
C TRP A 411 -1.18 -21.87 5.14
N LEU A 412 -0.80 -20.65 5.47
CA LEU A 412 0.18 -20.36 6.49
C LEU A 412 -0.54 -19.67 7.64
N GLU A 413 -0.76 -20.40 8.73
CA GLU A 413 -1.36 -19.85 9.94
C GLU A 413 -0.26 -19.39 10.89
N VAL A 414 -0.39 -18.16 11.39
CA VAL A 414 0.52 -17.59 12.37
C VAL A 414 -0.19 -17.46 13.71
N PHE A 415 0.29 -18.17 14.72
CA PHE A 415 -0.22 -18.05 16.09
C PHE A 415 0.76 -17.31 16.99
N LYS A 416 0.18 -16.54 17.90
CA LYS A 416 0.87 -15.96 19.05
C LYS A 416 0.52 -16.77 20.29
N GLU A 417 1.53 -17.19 21.05
CA GLU A 417 1.32 -17.56 22.45
C GLU A 417 1.31 -16.28 23.28
N LEU A 418 0.17 -15.94 23.89
CA LEU A 418 0.09 -14.85 24.86
C LEU A 418 0.75 -15.33 26.15
N ALA A 419 2.07 -15.18 26.25
CA ALA A 419 2.66 -15.03 27.58
C ALA A 419 2.12 -13.70 28.13
N GLU A 420 1.49 -13.73 29.30
CA GLU A 420 1.26 -12.51 30.08
C GLU A 420 2.65 -11.88 30.30
N PHE A 421 2.94 -10.83 29.53
CA PHE A 421 4.13 -10.02 29.76
C PHE A 421 3.85 -9.23 31.02
N ASP A 422 4.27 -9.77 32.16
CA ASP A 422 4.21 -9.09 33.43
C ASP A 422 5.17 -7.89 33.37
N VAL A 423 4.61 -6.68 33.45
CA VAL A 423 5.37 -5.42 33.36
C VAL A 423 6.13 -5.15 34.68
N SER A 424 6.04 -6.05 35.65
CA SER A 424 6.75 -5.95 36.93
C SER A 424 8.27 -6.13 36.81
N ASP A 425 8.80 -6.71 35.74
CA ASP A 425 10.25 -6.89 35.56
C ASP A 425 11.02 -5.62 35.15
N MET A 426 10.34 -4.47 34.98
CA MET A 426 10.99 -3.18 34.67
C MET A 426 11.14 -2.23 35.87
N PHE A 427 10.59 -2.57 37.04
CA PHE A 427 10.76 -1.80 38.27
C PHE A 427 10.96 -2.74 39.45
N GLY A 428 12.22 -2.95 39.85
CA GLY A 428 12.58 -3.78 41.00
C GLY A 428 11.90 -3.28 42.29
N GLY A 429 11.04 -4.12 42.85
CA GLY A 429 10.46 -3.99 44.19
C GLY A 429 10.08 -5.37 44.73
N PRO A 430 10.26 -5.67 46.03
CA PRO A 430 10.21 -7.03 46.54
C PRO A 430 8.77 -7.55 46.66
N LYS A 431 8.57 -8.82 46.28
CA LYS A 431 7.38 -9.61 46.62
C LYS A 431 7.55 -10.13 48.05
N ASP A 432 6.65 -9.72 48.94
CA ASP A 432 6.29 -10.51 50.11
C ASP A 432 4.76 -10.57 50.27
N ASP A 433 4.31 -11.81 50.42
CA ASP A 433 3.16 -12.36 51.14
C ASP A 433 1.75 -11.77 50.97
N ALA A 434 0.86 -12.59 50.39
CA ALA A 434 -0.20 -13.25 51.17
C ALA A 434 -1.06 -14.19 50.30
N HIS A 435 -1.24 -15.40 50.82
CA HIS A 435 -2.26 -16.37 50.42
C HIS A 435 -3.67 -15.87 50.82
N PHE A 436 -4.75 -16.27 50.12
CA PHE A 436 -5.93 -16.98 50.66
C PHE A 436 -7.10 -17.16 49.63
N TRP A 437 -7.43 -18.44 49.35
CA TRP A 437 -8.75 -19.12 49.15
C TRP A 437 -9.77 -18.81 48.02
N TRP A 438 -10.30 -19.92 47.47
CA TRP A 438 -11.41 -20.15 46.51
C TRP A 438 -12.81 -20.20 47.21
N PRO A 439 -13.97 -20.64 46.62
CA PRO A 439 -14.37 -20.94 45.21
C PRO A 439 -15.79 -20.46 44.77
N GLY A 440 -16.03 -20.50 43.45
CA GLY A 440 -17.20 -21.19 42.85
C GLY A 440 -18.53 -20.45 42.65
N LEU A 441 -19.02 -20.38 41.40
CA LEU A 441 -20.36 -20.86 41.02
C LEU A 441 -20.57 -20.85 39.50
N SER A 442 -20.90 -22.03 38.99
CA SER A 442 -21.40 -22.31 37.65
C SER A 442 -22.84 -21.81 37.46
N SER A 443 -23.17 -21.27 36.29
CA SER A 443 -24.52 -21.43 35.71
C SER A 443 -24.56 -21.08 34.21
N ARG A 444 -25.27 -21.91 33.47
CA ARG A 444 -25.35 -22.04 32.02
C ARG A 444 -26.42 -21.12 31.40
N ARG A 445 -26.13 -20.75 30.14
CA ARG A 445 -27.03 -20.55 28.98
C ARG A 445 -28.05 -19.39 29.01
N ARG A 446 -27.99 -18.59 27.94
CA ARG A 446 -28.90 -18.71 26.77
C ARG A 446 -28.32 -18.00 25.54
N ARG A 447 -27.99 -18.79 24.51
CA ARG A 447 -27.87 -18.31 23.13
C ARG A 447 -29.25 -17.83 22.67
N ARG A 448 -29.36 -16.63 22.15
CA ARG A 448 -30.33 -16.30 21.10
C ARG A 448 -29.55 -16.03 19.82
N SER A 449 -29.71 -16.95 18.89
CA SER A 449 -29.44 -16.76 17.48
C SER A 449 -30.44 -15.74 16.92
N SER A 450 -29.93 -14.70 16.26
CA SER A 450 -30.67 -13.99 15.22
C SER A 450 -29.79 -13.99 13.98
N VAL A 451 -30.07 -14.97 13.12
CA VAL A 451 -29.75 -14.93 11.71
C VAL A 451 -30.69 -13.92 11.08
N PHE A 452 -30.18 -12.96 10.31
CA PHE A 452 -30.82 -12.40 9.11
C PHE A 452 -29.78 -11.54 8.35
N PRO A 453 -29.95 -11.34 7.03
CA PRO A 453 -28.90 -11.61 6.07
C PRO A 453 -28.52 -10.37 5.23
N TRP A 454 -27.47 -10.55 4.43
CA TRP A 454 -27.07 -9.76 3.26
C TRP A 454 -26.16 -8.52 3.50
N HIS A 455 -25.33 -8.06 2.56
CA HIS A 455 -25.06 -8.44 1.16
C HIS A 455 -23.52 -8.48 0.93
N TRP A 456 -23.12 -9.39 0.06
CA TRP A 456 -21.77 -9.63 -0.43
C TRP A 456 -21.30 -8.51 -1.37
N ASP A 457 -20.01 -8.21 -1.32
CA ASP A 457 -19.22 -7.73 -2.47
C ASP A 457 -17.78 -8.24 -2.30
N PHE A 458 -17.61 -9.56 -2.43
CA PHE A 458 -16.33 -10.11 -2.83
C PHE A 458 -16.39 -10.31 -4.34
N THR A 459 -15.68 -9.46 -5.05
CA THR A 459 -15.30 -9.72 -6.43
C THR A 459 -14.63 -11.10 -6.49
N LYS A 460 -15.33 -12.06 -7.11
CA LYS A 460 -14.71 -13.21 -7.74
C LYS A 460 -13.68 -12.67 -8.73
N ASP A 461 -12.41 -12.67 -8.33
CA ASP A 461 -11.23 -12.89 -9.18
C ASP A 461 -9.96 -12.38 -8.50
N ALA A 462 -9.60 -13.00 -7.38
CA ALA A 462 -8.21 -13.05 -6.94
C ALA A 462 -7.99 -14.37 -6.19
N ARG A 463 -7.46 -15.36 -6.91
CA ARG A 463 -7.08 -16.66 -6.36
C ARG A 463 -5.81 -16.47 -5.54
N PHE A 464 -5.95 -16.31 -4.24
CA PHE A 464 -4.83 -16.22 -3.29
C PHE A 464 -4.48 -17.61 -2.77
N ALA A 465 -3.19 -17.95 -2.75
CA ALA A 465 -2.70 -19.22 -2.19
C ALA A 465 -2.54 -19.18 -0.66
N PHE A 466 -2.50 -17.99 -0.04
CA PHE A 466 -2.19 -17.82 1.38
C PHE A 466 -3.16 -16.84 2.04
N THR A 467 -3.73 -17.22 3.20
CA THR A 467 -4.56 -16.36 4.06
C THR A 467 -4.00 -16.43 5.49
N VAL A 468 -3.94 -15.29 6.18
CA VAL A 468 -3.59 -15.26 7.61
C VAL A 468 -4.87 -15.44 8.41
N ARG A 469 -4.96 -16.53 9.17
CA ARG A 469 -5.99 -16.70 10.19
C ARG A 469 -5.39 -16.44 11.56
N MET A 470 -5.97 -15.49 12.29
CA MET A 470 -5.67 -15.26 13.69
C MET A 470 -6.76 -15.95 14.52
N ARG A 471 -6.37 -16.89 15.38
CA ARG A 471 -7.28 -17.60 16.27
C ARG A 471 -6.76 -17.47 17.69
N ASN A 472 -7.58 -16.93 18.59
CA ASN A 472 -7.29 -16.91 20.02
C ASN A 472 -7.53 -18.31 20.59
N GLY A 473 -6.52 -18.87 21.28
CA GLY A 473 -6.57 -20.21 21.82
C GLY A 473 -7.51 -20.32 23.02
N ALA A 474 -8.62 -21.02 22.84
CA ALA A 474 -9.24 -21.82 23.89
C ALA A 474 -9.76 -23.10 23.22
N GLY A 475 -9.17 -24.24 23.58
CA GLY A 475 -9.47 -25.54 23.00
C GLY A 475 -10.87 -26.04 23.37
N GLY A 476 -11.52 -26.66 22.39
CA GLY A 476 -12.78 -27.38 22.54
C GLY A 476 -13.09 -28.11 21.23
N ASP A 477 -12.93 -29.42 21.24
CA ASP A 477 -13.24 -30.35 20.16
C ASP A 477 -14.76 -30.47 20.02
N ASP A 478 -15.34 -29.90 18.95
CA ASP A 478 -16.76 -30.10 18.60
C ASP A 478 -16.84 -30.78 17.23
N ARG A 479 -17.02 -32.11 17.28
CA ARG A 479 -17.37 -32.95 16.13
C ARG A 479 -18.73 -32.49 15.57
N TYR A 480 -18.77 -32.14 14.29
CA TYR A 480 -20.03 -32.04 13.56
C TYR A 480 -20.19 -33.28 12.68
N GLY A 481 -21.18 -34.11 13.01
CA GLY A 481 -21.71 -35.15 12.12
C GLY A 481 -22.57 -34.53 11.01
N GLU A 482 -22.49 -35.12 9.83
CA GLU A 482 -23.36 -34.84 8.69
C GLU A 482 -24.82 -35.18 9.00
N PRO A 483 -25.78 -34.34 8.58
CA PRO A 483 -27.16 -34.77 8.38
C PRO A 483 -27.41 -35.14 6.90
N GLU A 484 -27.94 -36.33 6.67
CA GLU A 484 -28.52 -36.80 5.41
C GLU A 484 -29.66 -35.88 4.90
N PRO A 485 -29.91 -35.82 3.57
CA PRO A 485 -31.00 -35.02 3.01
C PRO A 485 -32.32 -35.79 3.00
N PRO A 486 -33.46 -35.18 3.39
CA PRO A 486 -34.76 -35.77 3.11
C PRO A 486 -35.20 -35.49 1.67
N ALA A 487 -35.75 -36.53 1.07
CA ALA A 487 -36.38 -36.57 -0.24
C ALA A 487 -37.66 -35.72 -0.32
N GLU A 488 -37.88 -35.16 -1.51
CA GLU A 488 -39.14 -34.80 -2.19
C GLU A 488 -40.29 -34.10 -1.41
N TRP A 489 -40.88 -33.05 -2.00
CA TRP A 489 -42.23 -33.10 -2.62
C TRP A 489 -42.67 -31.72 -3.16
N ARG A 490 -42.87 -31.71 -4.49
CA ARG A 490 -43.91 -31.06 -5.32
C ARG A 490 -44.28 -29.57 -5.21
N ASN A 491 -44.20 -28.94 -6.41
CA ASN A 491 -44.90 -27.76 -6.93
C ASN A 491 -46.34 -27.58 -6.44
N VAL A 492 -46.78 -26.32 -6.24
CA VAL A 492 -47.93 -25.69 -6.92
C VAL A 492 -47.78 -24.15 -6.86
N HIS A 493 -48.08 -23.49 -7.98
CA HIS A 493 -48.20 -22.04 -8.18
C HIS A 493 -49.01 -21.29 -7.11
N ARG A 494 -48.52 -20.13 -6.67
CA ARG A 494 -48.95 -18.80 -7.12
C ARG A 494 -47.96 -17.74 -6.68
#